data_AF-A0A973SX85-F1
#
_entry.id   AF-A0A973SX85-F1
#
_cell.length_a   1.000
_cell.length_b   1.000
_cell.length_c   1.000
_cell.angle_alpha   90.00
_cell.angle_beta   90.00
_cell.angle_gamma   90.00
#
_symmetry.space_group_name_H-M   'P 1'
#
loop_
_entity.id
_entity.type
_entity.pdbx_description
1 polymer ?
#
loop_
_entity_poly.entity_id
_entity_poly.type
_entity_poly.pdbx_seq_one_letter_code
_entity_poly.pdbx_strand_id
1 'polypeptide(L)' 'MAGRGVLRACHPEATAVVTALVTTLAVASGRGPAGSAVLGAAVLCGQLSVGWCNDAVDAP' A
#
# COMPACT_ATOMS: atom_id res chain seq x y z
N MET A 1 -1.55 -23.18 1.40
CA MET A 1 -2.06 -22.11 2.28
C MET A 1 -1.12 -20.88 2.33
N ALA A 2 -0.41 -20.55 1.24
CA ALA A 2 0.59 -19.46 1.23
C ALA A 2 -0.01 -18.05 1.02
N GLY A 3 -1.27 -17.92 0.59
CA GLY A 3 -1.87 -16.62 0.24
C GLY A 3 -2.28 -15.74 1.43
N ARG A 4 -2.47 -16.31 2.63
CA ARG A 4 -2.86 -15.52 3.83
C ARG A 4 -1.69 -14.82 4.52
N GLY A 5 -0.45 -15.26 4.25
CA GLY A 5 0.77 -14.56 4.71
C GLY A 5 0.97 -13.24 3.95
N VAL A 6 0.82 -13.27 2.63
CA VAL A 6 0.99 -12.12 1.71
C VAL A 6 0.09 -10.91 2.07
N LEU A 7 -1.09 -11.14 2.66
CA LEU A 7 -2.02 -10.09 3.08
C LEU A 7 -1.82 -9.60 4.53
N ARG A 8 -1.14 -10.38 5.38
CA ARG A 8 -1.00 -10.07 6.81
C ARG A 8 0.37 -9.53 7.19
N ALA A 9 1.35 -9.70 6.33
CA ALA A 9 2.73 -9.51 6.71
C ALA A 9 3.22 -8.05 6.57
N CYS A 10 2.50 -7.19 5.83
CA CYS A 10 2.89 -5.78 5.65
C CYS A 10 2.33 -4.75 6.67
N HIS A 11 1.83 -5.16 7.85
CA HIS A 11 0.93 -4.32 8.66
C HIS A 11 -0.24 -3.77 7.80
N PRO A 12 -1.25 -4.60 7.50
CA PRO A 12 -2.31 -4.23 6.57
C PRO A 12 -3.05 -2.95 6.97
N GLU A 13 -3.11 -2.67 8.27
CA GLU A 13 -3.58 -1.41 8.82
C GLU A 13 -2.76 -0.20 8.33
N ALA A 14 -1.43 -0.23 8.52
CA ALA A 14 -0.56 0.86 8.11
C ALA A 14 -0.61 1.09 6.59
N THR A 15 -0.59 0.01 5.81
CA THR A 15 -0.73 0.08 4.35
C THR A 15 -2.06 0.73 3.95
N ALA A 16 -3.17 0.31 4.55
CA ALA A 16 -4.49 0.87 4.27
C ALA A 16 -4.59 2.36 4.64
N VAL A 17 -4.07 2.74 5.82
CA VAL A 17 -4.07 4.13 6.29
C VAL A 17 -3.26 5.03 5.35
N VAL A 18 -2.04 4.62 4.98
CA VAL A 18 -1.16 5.43 4.12
C VAL A 18 -1.75 5.55 2.71
N THR A 19 -2.26 4.46 2.13
CA THR A 19 -2.90 4.50 0.82
C THR A 19 -4.15 5.38 0.83
N ALA A 20 -5.01 5.27 1.84
CA ALA A 20 -6.21 6.09 1.97
C ALA A 20 -5.87 7.58 2.15
N LEU A 21 -4.88 7.90 2.98
CA LEU A 21 -4.43 9.27 3.21
C LEU A 21 -3.89 9.89 1.92
N VAL A 22 -2.99 9.20 1.21
CA VAL A 22 -2.41 9.73 -0.04
C VAL A 22 -3.47 9.87 -1.14
N THR A 23 -4.39 8.92 -1.24
CA THR A 23 -5.49 9.00 -2.22
C THR A 23 -6.40 10.19 -1.91
N THR A 24 -6.74 10.41 -0.63
CA THR A 24 -7.56 11.55 -0.18
C THR A 24 -6.85 12.88 -0.44
N LEU A 25 -5.55 12.97 -0.15
CA LEU A 25 -4.75 14.15 -0.44
C LEU A 25 -4.67 14.43 -1.96
N ALA A 26 -4.54 13.40 -2.79
CA ALA A 26 -4.54 13.55 -4.24
C ALA A 26 -5.88 14.11 -4.76
N VAL A 27 -7.00 13.63 -4.22
CA VAL A 27 -8.34 14.14 -4.51
C VAL A 27 -8.47 15.60 -4.07
N ALA A 28 -8.09 15.92 -2.83
CA ALA A 28 -8.14 17.28 -2.29
C ALA A 28 -7.24 18.26 -3.07
N SER A 29 -6.16 17.77 -3.67
CA SER A 29 -5.24 18.56 -4.50
C SER A 29 -5.71 18.73 -5.95
N GLY A 30 -6.87 18.21 -6.34
CA GLY A 30 -7.44 18.39 -7.68
C GLY A 30 -6.77 17.56 -8.78
N ARG A 31 -6.08 16.45 -8.46
CA ARG A 31 -5.46 15.55 -9.46
C ARG A 31 -6.46 14.84 -10.38
N GLY A 32 -7.76 15.02 -10.16
CA GLY A 32 -8.83 14.31 -10.84
C GLY A 32 -8.88 12.81 -10.48
N PRO A 33 -9.92 12.08 -10.95
CA PRO A 33 -10.13 10.69 -10.56
C PRO A 33 -8.99 9.77 -10.99
N ALA A 34 -8.56 9.89 -12.26
CA ALA A 34 -7.49 9.06 -12.81
C ALA A 34 -6.14 9.31 -12.11
N GLY A 35 -5.77 10.57 -11.90
CA GLY A 35 -4.52 10.93 -11.22
C GLY A 35 -4.50 10.47 -9.77
N SER A 36 -5.63 10.56 -9.06
CA SER A 36 -5.75 10.10 -7.68
C SER A 36 -5.69 8.58 -7.58
N ALA A 37 -6.32 7.86 -8.52
CA ALA A 37 -6.27 6.41 -8.58
C ALA A 37 -4.86 5.88 -8.86
N VAL A 38 -4.14 6.49 -9.81
CA VAL A 38 -2.75 6.13 -10.12
C VAL A 38 -1.85 6.35 -8.91
N LEU A 39 -2.03 7.46 -8.18
CA LEU A 39 -1.25 7.73 -6.98
C LEU A 39 -1.52 6.72 -5.87
N GLY A 40 -2.78 6.43 -5.59
CA GLY A 40 -3.18 5.43 -4.59
C GLY A 40 -2.63 4.04 -4.93
N ALA A 41 -2.72 3.64 -6.20
CA ALA A 41 -2.17 2.37 -6.68
C ALA A 41 -0.65 2.32 -6.55
N ALA A 42 0.06 3.41 -6.91
CA ALA A 42 1.51 3.49 -6.77
C ALA A 42 1.95 3.32 -5.30
N VAL A 43 1.27 4.00 -4.38
CA VAL A 43 1.53 3.87 -2.94
C VAL A 43 1.24 2.47 -2.43
N LEU A 44 0.09 1.89 -2.80
CA LEU A 44 -0.27 0.53 -2.41
C LEU A 44 0.78 -0.49 -2.87
N CYS A 45 1.19 -0.42 -4.13
CA CYS A 45 2.23 -1.29 -4.67
C CYS A 45 3.57 -1.12 -3.94
N GLY A 46 3.95 0.11 -3.62
CA GLY A 46 5.17 0.40 -2.86
C GLY A 46 5.12 -0.18 -1.44
N GLN A 47 4.01 -0.01 -0.73
CA GLN A 47 3.82 -0.55 0.62
C GLN A 47 3.86 -2.09 0.64
N LEU A 48 3.22 -2.74 -0.35
CA LEU A 48 3.27 -4.19 -0.50
C LEU A 48 4.69 -4.68 -0.79
N SER A 49 5.40 -4.00 -1.69
CA SER A 49 6.78 -4.35 -2.02
C SER A 49 7.71 -4.27 -0.79
N VAL A 50 7.63 -3.18 -0.03
CA VAL A 50 8.46 -2.99 1.18
C VAL A 50 8.12 -4.02 2.24
N GLY A 51 6.82 -4.23 2.50
CA GLY A 51 6.39 -5.21 3.50
C GLY A 51 6.89 -6.61 3.16
N TRP A 52 6.73 -7.07 1.91
CA TRP A 52 7.25 -8.38 1.51
C TRP A 52 8.76 -8.50 1.60
N CYS A 53 9.50 -7.44 1.25
CA CYS A 53 10.96 -7.46 1.39
C CYS A 53 11.37 -7.62 2.87
N ASN A 54 10.71 -6.90 3.77
CA ASN A 54 10.98 -7.01 5.21
C ASN A 54 10.63 -8.41 5.73
N ASP A 55 9.47 -8.95 5.35
CA ASP A 55 9.04 -10.30 5.74
C ASP A 55 10.01 -11.39 5.28
N ALA A 56 10.58 -11.24 4.08
CA ALA A 56 11.56 -12.17 3.53
C ALA A 56 12.91 -12.09 4.26
N VAL A 57 13.29 -10.92 4.76
CA VAL A 57 14.52 -10.72 5.57
C VAL A 57 14.34 -11.23 7.00
N ASP A 58 13.16 -11.05 7.58
CA ASP A 58 12.82 -11.54 8.92
C ASP A 58 12.53 -13.05 8.95
N ALA A 59 12.39 -13.68 7.78
CA ALA A 59 12.27 -15.13 7.67
C ALA A 59 13.61 -15.80 8.10
N PRO A 60 13.57 -16.84 8.95
CA PRO A 60 14.76 -17.49 9.53
C PRO A 60 15.77 -18.08 8.54
#